data_AF-F3UXC1-F1
#
_entry.id   AF-F3UXC1-F1
#
_cell.length_a   1.000
_cell.length_b   1.000
_cell.length_c   1.000
_cell.angle_alpha   90.00
_cell.angle_beta   90.00
_cell.angle_gamma   90.00
#
_symmetry.space_group_name_H-M   'P 1'
#
loop_
_entity.id
_entity.type
_entity.pdbx_description
1 polymer ?
#
loop_
_entity_poly.entity_id
_entity_poly.type
_entity_poly.pdbx_seq_one_letter_code
_entity_poly.pdbx_strand_id
1 'polypeptide(L)'
;MKRSYLLGAVLVLTSLTLTSCANSGQKPGQSSSSTSSSAQVKKNSSNSSYKKSKSKTNQETKRVGSPEFGYIDIPSKWIKFFDAEVEGLIQYTDGSAYNIVTMNAVSKAEAEVADGETFNAETIAQHVTYNWSQKDNIEKMWGSKSTV
;
A
#
# COMPACT_ATOMS: atom_id res chain seq x y z
N MET A 1 22.61 1.75 -54.55
CA MET A 1 21.16 1.46 -54.74
C MET A 1 20.99 0.01 -55.13
N LYS A 2 20.19 -0.75 -54.39
CA LYS A 2 19.47 -1.98 -54.80
C LYS A 2 18.73 -2.46 -53.55
N ARG A 3 17.42 -2.17 -53.49
CA ARG A 3 16.50 -2.65 -52.45
C ARG A 3 15.95 -3.99 -52.92
N SER A 4 16.00 -5.01 -52.07
CA SER A 4 15.28 -6.26 -52.28
C SER A 4 14.36 -6.48 -51.08
N TYR A 5 13.06 -6.33 -51.34
CA TYR A 5 11.98 -6.71 -50.44
C TYR A 5 11.82 -8.22 -50.51
N LEU A 6 11.84 -8.89 -49.36
CA LEU A 6 11.34 -10.26 -49.24
C LEU A 6 10.46 -10.34 -48.00
N LEU A 7 9.17 -10.55 -48.30
CA LEU A 7 8.12 -10.90 -47.35
C LEU A 7 8.44 -12.22 -46.66
N GLY A 8 8.19 -12.28 -45.35
CA GLY A 8 8.20 -13.53 -44.59
C GLY A 8 7.33 -13.37 -43.35
N ALA A 9 6.02 -13.50 -43.52
CA ALA A 9 5.08 -13.61 -42.42
C ALA A 9 5.15 -15.03 -41.84
N VAL A 10 5.45 -15.15 -40.54
CA VAL A 10 5.16 -16.38 -39.78
C VAL A 10 4.56 -15.95 -38.44
N LEU A 11 3.25 -16.14 -38.32
CA LEU A 11 2.51 -16.12 -37.07
C LEU A 11 2.78 -17.43 -36.34
N VAL A 12 3.34 -17.36 -35.13
CA VAL A 12 3.38 -18.50 -34.21
C VAL A 12 2.48 -18.16 -33.02
N LEU A 13 1.24 -18.62 -33.07
CA LEU A 13 0.35 -18.69 -31.92
C LEU A 13 0.75 -19.92 -31.08
N THR A 14 1.36 -19.70 -29.92
CA THR A 14 1.50 -20.75 -28.90
C THR A 14 0.35 -20.68 -27.92
N SER A 15 -0.46 -21.73 -27.90
CA SER A 15 -1.58 -21.97 -27.01
C SER A 15 -1.14 -22.22 -25.56
N LEU A 16 -1.75 -21.51 -24.61
CA LEU A 16 -1.68 -21.81 -23.18
C LEU A 16 -2.66 -22.96 -22.86
N THR A 17 -2.16 -24.07 -22.33
CA THR A 17 -2.99 -25.11 -21.71
C THR A 17 -2.98 -24.93 -20.20
N LEU A 18 -4.13 -24.61 -19.61
CA LEU A 18 -4.36 -24.64 -18.17
C LEU A 18 -4.73 -26.08 -17.77
N THR A 19 -3.86 -26.76 -17.03
CA THR A 19 -4.17 -28.03 -16.39
C THR A 19 -4.66 -27.76 -14.96
N SER A 20 -5.97 -27.92 -14.74
CA SER A 20 -6.55 -28.00 -13.40
C SER A 20 -6.37 -29.43 -12.88
N CYS A 21 -5.59 -29.60 -11.82
CA CYS A 21 -5.55 -30.84 -11.05
C CYS A 21 -6.33 -30.64 -9.76
N ALA A 22 -7.61 -31.02 -9.79
CA ALA A 22 -8.32 -31.42 -8.59
C ALA A 22 -8.19 -32.94 -8.47
N ASN A 23 -7.55 -33.44 -7.41
CA ASN A 23 -8.17 -34.51 -6.64
C ASN A 23 -7.63 -34.67 -5.22
N SER A 24 -8.58 -35.09 -4.39
CA SER A 24 -8.59 -35.47 -3.00
C SER A 24 -7.63 -36.61 -2.59
N GLY A 25 -7.24 -36.62 -1.31
CA GLY A 25 -7.09 -37.87 -0.54
C GLY A 25 -5.69 -38.40 -0.20
N GLN A 26 -5.19 -38.00 0.99
CA GLN A 26 -4.48 -38.81 2.02
C GLN A 26 -2.97 -39.20 1.89
N LYS A 27 -2.20 -38.58 2.84
CA LYS A 27 -0.96 -38.90 3.64
C LYS A 27 -0.29 -40.29 3.55
N PRO A 28 1.00 -40.48 3.96
CA PRO A 28 1.74 -39.88 5.11
C PRO A 28 3.14 -39.29 4.75
N GLY A 29 3.67 -38.25 5.39
CA GLY A 29 4.26 -38.25 6.74
C GLY A 29 5.47 -37.29 6.79
N GLN A 30 5.74 -36.75 7.98
CA GLN A 30 6.86 -35.86 8.37
C GLN A 30 6.67 -34.35 8.12
N SER A 31 5.92 -33.72 9.03
CA SER A 31 5.79 -32.27 9.17
C SER A 31 6.59 -31.82 10.40
N SER A 32 7.59 -30.99 10.19
CA SER A 32 8.25 -30.24 11.26
C SER A 32 7.27 -29.25 11.86
N SER A 33 7.07 -29.34 13.17
CA SER A 33 6.16 -28.52 13.95
C SER A 33 6.74 -27.12 14.15
N SER A 34 6.12 -26.11 13.54
CA SER A 34 6.22 -24.72 14.00
C SER A 34 4.85 -24.30 14.54
N THR A 35 4.75 -24.39 15.86
CA THR A 35 3.61 -24.04 16.70
C THR A 35 3.03 -22.67 16.34
N SER A 36 1.78 -22.66 15.87
CA SER A 36 0.95 -21.45 15.88
C SER A 36 0.62 -21.08 17.32
N SER A 37 1.35 -20.12 17.86
CA SER A 37 1.02 -19.51 19.14
C SER A 37 -0.12 -18.51 18.94
N SER A 38 -1.36 -18.95 19.17
CA SER A 38 -2.47 -18.06 19.50
C SER A 38 -2.17 -17.44 20.87
N ALA A 39 -1.50 -16.29 20.89
CA ALA A 39 -1.32 -15.52 22.11
C ALA A 39 -2.66 -14.86 22.47
N GLN A 40 -3.38 -15.46 23.43
CA GLN A 40 -4.38 -14.74 24.21
C GLN A 40 -3.66 -13.65 25.02
N VAL A 41 -3.64 -12.42 24.49
CA VAL A 41 -3.18 -11.26 25.24
C VAL A 41 -4.26 -10.88 26.24
N LYS A 42 -4.05 -11.24 27.51
CA LYS A 42 -4.76 -10.65 28.65
C LYS A 42 -4.69 -9.13 28.52
N LYS A 43 -5.84 -8.48 28.41
CA LYS A 43 -5.98 -7.02 28.57
C LYS A 43 -5.38 -6.62 29.91
N ASN A 44 -4.22 -5.98 29.90
CA ASN A 44 -3.88 -5.02 30.94
C ASN A 44 -4.12 -3.64 30.35
N SER A 45 -5.24 -3.05 30.77
CA SER A 45 -5.68 -1.72 30.37
C SER A 45 -4.75 -0.68 30.99
N SER A 46 -3.85 -0.12 30.18
CA SER A 46 -3.17 1.14 30.46
C SER A 46 -2.57 1.67 29.15
N ASN A 47 -3.35 2.40 28.33
CA ASN A 47 -2.94 3.71 27.84
C ASN A 47 -4.02 4.40 26.98
N SER A 48 -4.05 5.73 27.14
CA SER A 48 -4.54 6.79 26.25
C SER A 48 -5.95 6.69 25.66
N SER A 49 -6.86 7.41 26.32
CA SER A 49 -8.16 7.83 25.81
C SER A 49 -8.02 8.69 24.54
N TYR A 50 -7.96 8.06 23.37
CA TYR A 50 -8.31 8.74 22.11
C TYR A 50 -9.82 8.94 22.12
N LYS A 51 -10.28 10.19 22.12
CA LYS A 51 -11.70 10.54 22.09
C LYS A 51 -12.32 9.98 20.80
N LYS A 52 -12.99 8.83 20.92
CA LYS A 52 -13.80 8.22 19.87
C LYS A 52 -15.02 9.10 19.63
N SER A 53 -14.92 9.99 18.65
CA SER A 53 -16.06 10.74 18.14
C SER A 53 -17.12 9.74 17.65
N LYS A 54 -18.29 9.78 18.30
CA LYS A 54 -19.45 8.93 18.02
C LYS A 54 -19.95 9.09 16.59
N SER A 55 -19.95 8.00 15.84
CA SER A 55 -20.89 7.61 14.77
C SER A 55 -20.15 6.72 13.77
N LYS A 56 -20.87 5.75 13.19
CA LYS A 56 -20.55 4.88 12.04
C LYS A 56 -20.27 3.43 12.42
N THR A 57 -20.98 2.56 11.72
CA THR A 57 -20.88 1.10 11.61
C THR A 57 -19.54 0.57 12.09
N ASN A 58 -19.56 -0.43 12.97
CA ASN A 58 -18.38 -1.13 13.50
C ASN A 58 -17.68 -1.87 12.35
N GLN A 59 -17.02 -1.13 11.46
CA GLN A 59 -16.29 -1.70 10.34
C GLN A 59 -15.03 -2.35 10.90
N GLU A 60 -14.87 -3.63 10.60
CA GLU A 60 -13.66 -4.36 10.89
C GLU A 60 -12.48 -3.67 10.19
N THR A 61 -11.38 -3.50 10.91
CA THR A 61 -10.15 -2.88 10.40
C THR A 61 -8.98 -3.84 10.57
N LYS A 62 -7.98 -3.68 9.70
CA LYS A 62 -6.69 -4.36 9.79
C LYS A 62 -5.57 -3.33 9.78
N ARG A 63 -4.50 -3.63 10.52
CA ARG A 63 -3.28 -2.82 10.53
C ARG A 63 -2.40 -3.15 9.33
N VAL A 64 -1.97 -2.13 8.59
CA VAL A 64 -1.08 -2.25 7.44
C VAL A 64 0.08 -1.28 7.57
N GLY A 65 1.19 -1.55 6.89
CA GLY A 65 2.40 -0.72 6.92
C GLY A 65 3.68 -1.53 7.11
N SER A 66 4.76 -0.85 7.45
CA SER A 66 6.06 -1.46 7.78
C SER A 66 6.84 -0.54 8.74
N PRO A 67 7.96 -1.00 9.32
CA PRO A 67 8.81 -0.15 10.16
C PRO A 67 9.30 1.12 9.44
N GLU A 68 9.49 1.07 8.12
CA GLU A 68 9.98 2.19 7.31
C GLU A 68 8.89 3.22 7.01
N PHE A 69 7.64 2.77 6.79
CA PHE A 69 6.52 3.64 6.40
C PHE A 69 5.58 4.00 7.57
N GLY A 70 5.77 3.38 8.74
CA GLY A 70 4.82 3.43 9.84
C GLY A 70 3.63 2.50 9.62
N TYR A 71 2.61 2.61 10.48
CA TYR A 71 1.44 1.74 10.47
C TYR A 71 0.14 2.53 10.60
N ILE A 72 -0.88 2.10 9.85
CA ILE A 72 -2.24 2.65 9.90
C ILE A 72 -3.27 1.53 9.96
N ASP A 73 -4.47 1.83 10.46
CA ASP A 73 -5.61 0.92 10.42
C ASP A 73 -6.53 1.28 9.25
N ILE A 74 -6.81 0.31 8.38
CA ILE A 74 -7.70 0.46 7.21
C ILE A 74 -8.84 -0.56 7.30
N PRO A 75 -9.96 -0.39 6.57
CA PRO A 75 -11.02 -1.40 6.58
C PRO A 75 -10.54 -2.77 6.08
N SER A 76 -10.90 -3.85 6.76
CA SER A 76 -10.35 -5.20 6.52
C SER A 76 -10.52 -5.68 5.07
N LYS A 77 -11.63 -5.27 4.43
CA LYS A 77 -11.99 -5.63 3.05
C LYS A 77 -11.11 -4.97 1.97
N TRP A 78 -10.32 -3.95 2.30
CA TRP A 78 -9.47 -3.26 1.32
C TRP A 78 -8.35 -4.19 0.85
N ILE A 79 -8.03 -4.16 -0.44
CA ILE A 79 -7.04 -5.04 -1.09
C ILE A 79 -5.78 -4.26 -1.43
N LYS A 80 -4.64 -4.96 -1.56
CA LYS A 80 -3.40 -4.32 -2.03
C LYS A 80 -3.60 -3.78 -3.43
N PHE A 81 -3.20 -2.53 -3.64
CA PHE A 81 -3.14 -1.90 -4.94
C PHE A 81 -1.68 -1.89 -5.41
N PHE A 82 -1.47 -2.11 -6.70
CA PHE A 82 -0.15 -2.04 -7.31
C PHE A 82 -0.24 -1.09 -8.50
N ASP A 83 0.43 0.05 -8.38
CA ASP A 83 0.68 0.94 -9.50
C ASP A 83 1.98 0.52 -10.18
N ALA A 84 1.91 0.14 -11.46
CA ALA A 84 3.09 -0.31 -12.20
C ALA A 84 4.08 0.82 -12.49
N GLU A 85 3.65 2.08 -12.41
CA GLU A 85 4.49 3.24 -12.69
C GLU A 85 5.21 3.77 -11.44
N VAL A 86 4.81 3.32 -10.25
CA VAL A 86 5.34 3.85 -8.99
C VAL A 86 5.78 2.73 -8.05
N GLU A 87 7.10 2.54 -7.97
CA GLU A 87 7.71 1.56 -7.09
C GLU A 87 7.86 2.08 -5.65
N GLY A 88 7.99 1.15 -4.70
CA GLY A 88 8.33 1.48 -3.31
C GLY A 88 7.18 2.01 -2.45
N LEU A 89 5.94 2.08 -2.95
CA LEU A 89 4.79 2.51 -2.17
C LEU A 89 4.02 1.35 -1.55
N ILE A 90 3.45 1.56 -0.36
CA ILE A 90 2.43 0.67 0.20
C ILE A 90 1.06 1.24 -0.12
N GLN A 91 0.29 0.54 -0.96
CA GLN A 91 -1.01 1.01 -1.41
C GLN A 91 -2.13 0.00 -1.18
N TYR A 92 -3.30 0.51 -0.81
CA TYR A 92 -4.52 -0.26 -0.64
C TYR A 92 -5.71 0.48 -1.24
N THR A 93 -6.65 -0.27 -1.82
CA THR A 93 -7.89 0.26 -2.42
C THR A 93 -9.10 -0.50 -1.87
N ASP A 94 -10.27 0.13 -1.91
CA ASP A 94 -11.56 -0.55 -1.71
C ASP A 94 -12.00 -1.40 -2.92
N GLY A 95 -11.19 -1.43 -3.99
CA GLY A 95 -11.46 -2.11 -5.26
C GLY A 95 -11.89 -1.14 -6.37
N SER A 96 -12.14 0.13 -6.05
CA SER A 96 -12.38 1.20 -7.02
C SER A 96 -11.09 1.86 -7.49
N ALA A 97 -11.17 2.61 -8.60
CA ALA A 97 -10.08 3.46 -9.08
C ALA A 97 -9.97 4.81 -8.37
N TYR A 98 -10.86 5.10 -7.40
CA TYR A 98 -10.98 6.43 -6.78
C TYR A 98 -10.53 6.45 -5.32
N ASN A 99 -10.81 5.39 -4.55
CA ASN A 99 -10.51 5.34 -3.14
C ASN A 99 -9.21 4.56 -2.90
N ILE A 100 -8.10 5.29 -2.81
CA ILE A 100 -6.77 4.72 -2.62
C ILE A 100 -6.12 5.33 -1.38
N VAL A 101 -5.56 4.47 -0.54
CA VAL A 101 -4.64 4.85 0.54
C VAL A 101 -3.25 4.52 0.06
N THR A 102 -2.37 5.52 0.09
CA THR A 102 -0.97 5.42 -0.28
C THR A 102 -0.11 5.82 0.91
N MET A 103 0.81 4.96 1.31
CA MET A 103 1.84 5.27 2.30
C MET A 103 3.18 5.43 1.57
N ASN A 104 3.83 6.57 1.80
CA ASN A 104 5.13 6.91 1.24
C ASN A 104 6.11 7.26 2.38
N ALA A 105 7.37 6.88 2.21
CA ALA A 105 8.48 7.24 3.07
C ALA A 105 9.42 8.11 2.23
N VAL A 106 9.55 9.37 2.60
CA VAL A 106 10.34 10.35 1.85
C VAL A 106 11.62 10.60 2.63
N SER A 107 12.77 10.41 2.02
CA SER A 107 14.07 10.78 2.58
C SER A 107 14.32 12.29 2.50
N LYS A 108 15.32 12.81 3.23
CA LYS A 108 15.69 14.22 3.13
C LYS A 108 16.04 14.64 1.70
N ALA A 109 16.71 13.77 0.95
CA ALA A 109 17.10 14.03 -0.43
C ALA A 109 15.87 14.11 -1.35
N GLU A 110 14.91 13.18 -1.21
CA GLU A 110 13.67 13.16 -2.00
C GLU A 110 12.71 14.30 -1.63
N ALA A 111 12.79 14.81 -0.40
CA ALA A 111 11.96 15.91 0.07
C ALA A 111 12.44 17.30 -0.41
N GLU A 112 13.59 17.37 -1.10
CA GLU A 112 14.20 18.62 -1.58
C GLU A 112 14.33 19.69 -0.47
N VAL A 113 14.58 19.26 0.77
CA VAL A 113 14.74 20.17 1.92
C VAL A 113 16.06 20.92 1.78
N ALA A 114 15.99 22.26 1.79
CA ALA A 114 17.15 23.11 1.54
C ALA A 114 18.22 23.00 2.64
N ASP A 115 19.44 23.41 2.31
CA ASP A 115 20.51 23.49 3.30
C ASP A 115 20.15 24.48 4.42
N GLY A 116 20.23 24.01 5.67
CA GLY A 116 19.83 24.78 6.85
C GLY A 116 18.38 24.57 7.29
N GLU A 117 17.54 23.92 6.48
CA GLU A 117 16.19 23.55 6.88
C GLU A 117 16.17 22.24 7.70
N THR A 118 15.26 22.19 8.67
CA THR A 118 15.09 21.00 9.51
C THR A 118 14.25 19.97 8.78
N PHE A 119 14.78 18.75 8.63
CA PHE A 119 14.01 17.64 8.07
C PHE A 119 13.09 17.06 9.16
N ASN A 120 11.82 17.47 9.15
CA ASN A 120 10.80 17.00 10.09
C ASN A 120 9.42 16.89 9.40
N ALA A 121 8.43 16.33 10.10
CA ALA A 121 7.09 16.13 9.56
C ALA A 121 6.37 17.43 9.13
N GLU A 122 6.67 18.56 9.76
CA GLU A 122 6.07 19.85 9.43
C GLU A 122 6.61 20.39 8.09
N THR A 123 7.93 20.36 7.90
CA THR A 123 8.57 20.74 6.62
C THR A 123 8.05 19.88 5.46
N ILE A 124 7.93 18.56 5.68
CA ILE A 124 7.38 17.66 4.66
C ILE A 124 5.93 18.01 4.33
N ALA A 125 5.09 18.23 5.34
CA ALA A 125 3.71 18.62 5.13
C ALA A 125 3.58 19.96 4.38
N GLN A 126 4.44 20.94 4.68
CA GLN A 126 4.48 22.23 4.00
C GLN A 126 4.89 22.08 2.53
N HIS A 127 5.93 21.28 2.24
CA HIS A 127 6.39 21.02 0.86
C HIS A 127 5.29 20.34 0.03
N VAL A 128 4.64 19.31 0.59
CA VAL A 128 3.49 18.65 -0.05
C VAL A 128 2.39 19.67 -0.32
N THR A 129 2.00 20.44 0.71
CA THR A 129 0.95 21.46 0.59
C THR A 129 1.27 22.46 -0.51
N TYR A 130 2.49 22.98 -0.55
CA TYR A 130 2.94 23.93 -1.58
C TYR A 130 2.88 23.29 -2.98
N ASN A 131 3.50 22.13 -3.18
CA ASN A 131 3.53 21.45 -4.48
C ASN A 131 2.13 21.13 -5.03
N TRP A 132 1.20 20.73 -4.16
CA TRP A 132 -0.18 20.49 -4.58
C TRP A 132 -0.90 21.82 -4.87
N SER A 133 -0.71 22.88 -4.08
CA SER A 133 -1.35 24.18 -4.34
C SER A 133 -1.04 24.80 -5.71
N GLN A 134 0.05 24.37 -6.37
CA GLN A 134 0.40 24.79 -7.73
C GLN A 134 -0.41 24.10 -8.83
N LYS A 135 -1.28 23.12 -8.51
CA LYS A 135 -2.09 22.40 -9.49
C LYS A 135 -3.49 23.00 -9.63
N ASP A 136 -3.91 23.27 -10.86
CA ASP A 136 -5.19 23.91 -11.17
C ASP A 136 -6.43 23.04 -10.88
N ASN A 137 -6.25 21.73 -10.70
CA ASN A 137 -7.32 20.75 -10.52
C ASN A 137 -7.58 20.36 -9.05
N ILE A 138 -7.13 21.16 -8.08
CA ILE A 138 -7.40 20.93 -6.66
C ILE A 138 -8.55 21.81 -6.19
N GLU A 139 -9.66 21.18 -5.83
CA GLU A 139 -10.82 21.89 -5.29
C GLU A 139 -10.65 22.28 -3.82
N LYS A 140 -9.98 21.44 -3.02
CA LYS A 140 -9.79 21.67 -1.57
C LYS A 140 -8.60 20.89 -1.02
N MET A 141 -7.89 21.52 -0.08
CA MET A 141 -6.84 20.90 0.71
C MET A 141 -7.04 21.23 2.20
N TRP A 142 -6.74 20.27 3.07
CA TRP A 142 -6.77 20.43 4.53
C TRP A 142 -5.69 19.57 5.17
N GLY A 143 -5.24 19.96 6.36
CA GLY A 143 -4.23 19.23 7.12
C GLY A 143 -4.63 19.04 8.57
N SER A 144 -4.08 18.02 9.20
CA SER A 144 -4.23 17.76 10.63
C SER A 144 -2.92 17.26 11.22
N LYS A 145 -2.52 17.80 12.37
CA LYS A 145 -1.39 17.28 13.14
C LYS A 145 -1.92 16.30 14.17
N SER A 146 -1.36 15.09 14.21
CA SER A 146 -1.61 14.13 15.28
C SER A 146 -0.28 13.80 15.96
N THR A 147 -0.28 13.82 17.28
CA THR A 147 0.82 13.29 18.08
C THR A 147 0.66 11.78 18.17
N VAL A 148 1.74 11.05 17.95
CA VAL A 148 1.82 9.60 18.18
C VAL A 148 1.88 9.33 19.68
#